data_AF-A0A0R1YCM9-F1
#
_entry.id   AF-A0A0R1YCM9-F1
#
_cell.length_a   1.000
_cell.length_b   1.000
_cell.length_c   1.000
_cell.angle_alpha   90.00
_cell.angle_beta   90.00
_cell.angle_gamma   90.00
#
_symmetry.space_group_name_H-M   'P 1'
#
loop_
_entity.id
_entity.type
_entity.pdbx_description
1 polymer ?
#
loop_
_entity_poly.entity_id
_entity_poly.type
_entity_poly.pdbx_seq_one_letter_code
_entity_poly.pdbx_strand_id
1 'polypeptide(L)'
;MSEYHDSQLTAFGADLAQRASNGDTKFTITKATSTADDLSQTDLSQLITLPHEKQTGEIDRILPDPNGGTKVKGTKVSFDNLNLTESYPIQAMGLYAKEDVDGAKEQLYAVTTAADPETMPKSDSAIMFTFAVSIYVVVGNAKQVTINVNPDSFATKEYVADAIANVKVDTSDLAKLNQDNYYTGDNQFKYDPVNKDGDAYGLAKNIDTKVTDNKDGSVVINGKTYVPADDTKVVHKTGDEEITGTKTFDTAPIDKTTGNPYITKDGVPAVPSTLADTTKLANFTKGLQKNGKDVATVDQVGSMIKPSSANTQDSALSDSNNDTSSYFTWE
;
A
#
# COMPACT_ATOMS: atom_id res chain seq x y z
N MET A 1 -61.59 -1.91 19.98
CA MET A 1 -60.81 -2.95 19.28
C MET A 1 -61.68 -3.26 18.09
N SER A 2 -61.15 -3.17 16.88
CA SER A 2 -61.98 -3.27 15.68
C SER A 2 -62.69 -4.63 15.60
N GLU A 3 -63.90 -4.61 15.04
CA GLU A 3 -64.80 -5.76 14.92
C GLU A 3 -65.33 -5.82 13.48
N TYR A 4 -65.37 -7.02 12.91
CA TYR A 4 -65.76 -7.26 11.53
C TYR A 4 -66.77 -8.41 11.47
N HIS A 5 -67.75 -8.29 10.57
CA HIS A 5 -68.74 -9.33 10.32
C HIS A 5 -68.14 -10.53 9.58
N ASP A 6 -68.87 -11.65 9.59
CA ASP A 6 -68.52 -12.80 8.76
C ASP A 6 -68.47 -12.42 7.27
N SER A 7 -67.50 -12.96 6.55
CA SER A 7 -67.35 -12.70 5.12
C SER A 7 -68.53 -13.25 4.32
N GLN A 8 -69.06 -12.43 3.41
CA GLN A 8 -70.14 -12.80 2.50
C GLN A 8 -69.58 -13.02 1.09
N LEU A 9 -70.01 -14.10 0.43
CA LEU A 9 -69.60 -14.40 -0.95
C LEU A 9 -70.35 -13.50 -1.94
N THR A 10 -69.65 -13.07 -2.99
CA THR A 10 -70.29 -12.50 -4.18
C THR A 10 -70.99 -13.61 -4.97
N ALA A 11 -71.81 -13.27 -5.98
CA ALA A 11 -72.40 -14.25 -6.89
C ALA A 11 -71.32 -15.09 -7.60
N PHE A 12 -70.22 -14.44 -8.00
CA PHE A 12 -69.05 -15.11 -8.55
C PHE A 12 -68.39 -16.05 -7.52
N GLY A 13 -68.18 -15.59 -6.30
CA GLY A 13 -67.57 -16.40 -5.24
C GLY A 13 -68.41 -17.61 -4.86
N ALA A 14 -69.74 -17.46 -4.79
CA ALA A 14 -70.66 -18.54 -4.51
C ALA A 14 -70.65 -19.62 -5.61
N ASP A 15 -70.70 -19.23 -6.89
CA ASP A 15 -70.59 -20.16 -8.02
C ASP A 15 -69.26 -20.92 -8.00
N LEU A 16 -68.16 -20.19 -7.82
CA LEU A 16 -66.81 -20.75 -7.82
C LEU A 16 -66.61 -21.72 -6.64
N ALA A 17 -67.07 -21.36 -5.45
CA ALA A 17 -67.05 -22.22 -4.26
C ALA A 17 -67.88 -23.49 -4.46
N GLN A 18 -69.05 -23.38 -5.10
CA GLN A 18 -69.92 -24.52 -5.37
C GLN A 18 -69.27 -25.49 -6.37
N ARG A 19 -68.75 -24.99 -7.49
CA ARG A 19 -68.03 -25.80 -8.48
C ARG A 19 -66.77 -26.44 -7.88
N ALA A 20 -66.02 -25.70 -7.07
CA ALA A 20 -64.87 -26.25 -6.34
C ALA A 20 -65.29 -27.33 -5.34
N SER A 21 -66.43 -27.16 -4.66
CA SER A 21 -67.00 -28.19 -3.76
C SER A 21 -67.27 -29.50 -4.49
N ASN A 22 -67.74 -29.42 -5.75
CA ASN A 22 -68.02 -30.58 -6.59
C ASN A 22 -66.75 -31.18 -7.21
N GLY A 23 -65.62 -30.46 -7.16
CA GLY A 23 -64.36 -30.85 -7.79
C GLY A 23 -64.27 -30.49 -9.27
N ASP A 24 -65.18 -29.66 -9.77
CA ASP A 24 -65.28 -29.27 -11.18
C ASP A 24 -64.27 -28.19 -11.58
N THR A 25 -63.76 -27.44 -10.61
CA THR A 25 -62.82 -26.36 -10.85
C THR A 25 -61.80 -26.23 -9.73
N LYS A 26 -60.72 -25.51 -10.03
CA LYS A 26 -59.74 -25.00 -9.08
C LYS A 26 -59.66 -23.49 -9.20
N PHE A 27 -59.35 -22.82 -8.11
CA PHE A 27 -59.15 -21.39 -8.15
C PHE A 27 -58.12 -20.92 -7.15
N THR A 28 -57.61 -19.73 -7.41
CA THR A 28 -56.63 -19.05 -6.60
C THR A 28 -57.22 -17.80 -5.98
N ILE A 29 -57.12 -17.62 -4.66
CA ILE A 29 -57.27 -16.29 -4.03
C ILE A 29 -56.03 -15.48 -4.34
N THR A 30 -56.18 -14.34 -5.01
CA THR A 30 -55.08 -13.63 -5.66
C THR A 30 -54.64 -12.37 -4.92
N LYS A 31 -55.59 -11.62 -4.35
CA LYS A 31 -55.32 -10.37 -3.62
C LYS A 31 -56.39 -10.08 -2.58
N ALA A 32 -56.02 -9.25 -1.61
CA ALA A 32 -56.95 -8.62 -0.67
C ALA A 32 -56.93 -7.11 -0.88
N THR A 33 -58.06 -6.43 -0.73
CA THR A 33 -58.15 -4.96 -0.82
C THR A 33 -59.02 -4.41 0.32
N SER A 34 -58.88 -3.13 0.60
CA SER A 34 -59.68 -2.40 1.59
C SER A 34 -60.38 -1.19 0.97
N THR A 35 -61.49 -0.76 1.59
CA THR A 35 -62.19 0.48 1.22
C THR A 35 -62.66 1.25 2.46
N ALA A 36 -62.87 2.55 2.26
CA ALA A 36 -63.49 3.45 3.23
C ALA A 36 -65.01 3.52 3.09
N ASP A 37 -65.59 2.87 2.08
CA ASP A 37 -67.02 2.90 1.81
C ASP A 37 -67.79 2.02 2.81
N ASP A 38 -68.86 2.57 3.37
CA ASP A 38 -69.84 1.80 4.15
C ASP A 38 -70.73 1.00 3.17
N LEU A 39 -70.54 -0.32 3.18
CA LEU A 39 -71.27 -1.25 2.34
C LEU A 39 -72.43 -1.95 3.07
N SER A 40 -72.82 -1.51 4.27
CA SER A 40 -73.86 -2.15 5.09
C SER A 40 -75.24 -2.23 4.42
N GLN A 41 -75.54 -1.30 3.50
CA GLN A 41 -76.78 -1.27 2.71
C GLN A 41 -76.59 -1.74 1.26
N THR A 42 -75.39 -2.19 0.89
CA THR A 42 -75.07 -2.65 -0.47
C THR A 42 -75.36 -4.13 -0.59
N ASP A 43 -75.97 -4.56 -1.70
CA ASP A 43 -76.05 -5.97 -2.04
C ASP A 43 -74.67 -6.48 -2.47
N LEU A 44 -73.93 -7.04 -1.51
CA LEU A 44 -72.57 -7.55 -1.69
C LEU A 44 -72.51 -8.68 -2.73
N SER A 45 -73.63 -9.38 -2.97
CA SER A 45 -73.70 -10.47 -3.95
C SER A 45 -73.48 -9.99 -5.39
N GLN A 46 -73.79 -8.72 -5.68
CA GLN A 46 -73.69 -8.15 -7.04
C GLN A 46 -72.34 -7.50 -7.33
N LEU A 47 -71.43 -7.44 -6.34
CA LEU A 47 -70.13 -6.80 -6.51
C LEU A 47 -69.17 -7.69 -7.31
N ILE A 48 -68.55 -7.09 -8.32
CA ILE A 48 -67.48 -7.72 -9.14
C ILE A 48 -66.10 -7.17 -8.72
N THR A 49 -66.06 -5.94 -8.22
CA THR A 49 -64.89 -5.27 -7.63
C THR A 49 -65.32 -4.55 -6.36
N LEU A 50 -64.40 -4.39 -5.41
CA LEU A 50 -64.66 -3.58 -4.22
C LEU A 50 -64.72 -2.09 -4.64
N PRO A 51 -65.77 -1.33 -4.25
CA PRO A 51 -65.86 0.09 -4.56
C PRO A 51 -64.74 0.92 -3.90
N HIS A 52 -64.22 1.91 -4.64
CA HIS A 52 -63.22 2.89 -4.18
C HIS A 52 -62.07 2.31 -3.34
N GLU A 53 -61.42 1.25 -3.86
CA GLU A 53 -60.30 0.60 -3.18
C GLU A 53 -59.23 1.60 -2.73
N LYS A 54 -58.84 1.52 -1.45
CA LYS A 54 -57.85 2.40 -0.82
C LYS A 54 -56.48 1.76 -0.79
N GLN A 55 -56.40 0.47 -0.48
CA GLN A 55 -55.14 -0.27 -0.41
C GLN A 55 -55.32 -1.69 -0.92
N THR A 56 -54.22 -2.25 -1.42
CA THR A 56 -54.06 -3.70 -1.59
C THR A 56 -53.32 -4.22 -0.37
N GLY A 57 -53.85 -5.25 0.26
CA GLY A 57 -53.25 -5.92 1.41
C GLY A 57 -52.44 -7.15 0.99
N GLU A 58 -51.50 -7.53 1.84
CA GLU A 58 -50.72 -8.75 1.70
C GLU A 58 -51.47 -9.95 2.25
N ILE A 59 -51.40 -11.07 1.54
CA ILE A 59 -51.89 -12.36 2.04
C ILE A 59 -50.69 -13.07 2.69
N ASP A 60 -50.59 -12.98 4.02
CA ASP A 60 -49.43 -13.44 4.79
C ASP A 60 -49.29 -14.97 4.80
N ARG A 61 -50.41 -15.68 4.98
CA ARG A 61 -50.44 -17.14 5.12
C ARG A 61 -51.86 -17.70 5.07
N ILE A 62 -51.93 -18.98 4.72
CA ILE A 62 -53.15 -19.79 4.78
C ILE A 62 -53.41 -20.24 6.22
N LEU A 63 -54.65 -20.13 6.67
CA LEU A 63 -55.14 -20.65 7.94
C LEU A 63 -56.03 -21.89 7.68
N PRO A 64 -55.87 -22.95 8.48
CA PRO A 64 -56.76 -24.11 8.40
C PRO A 64 -58.19 -23.74 8.82
N ASP A 65 -59.15 -24.59 8.46
CA ASP A 65 -60.51 -24.48 8.98
C ASP A 65 -60.47 -24.54 10.53
N PRO A 66 -61.02 -23.55 11.24
CA PRO A 66 -60.95 -23.49 12.70
C PRO A 66 -61.68 -24.68 13.36
N ASN A 67 -62.59 -25.33 12.64
CA ASN A 67 -63.32 -26.51 13.09
C ASN A 67 -62.73 -27.84 12.55
N GLY A 68 -61.55 -27.81 11.94
CA GLY A 68 -60.88 -29.00 11.40
C GLY A 68 -61.51 -29.58 10.13
N GLY A 69 -62.43 -28.85 9.50
CA GLY A 69 -63.07 -29.23 8.24
C GLY A 69 -62.22 -28.94 6.99
N THR A 70 -62.82 -29.18 5.82
CA THR A 70 -62.21 -28.89 4.51
C THR A 70 -63.05 -27.92 3.68
N LYS A 71 -64.06 -27.28 4.26
CA LYS A 71 -64.99 -26.42 3.52
C LYS A 71 -64.70 -24.94 3.67
N VAL A 72 -63.96 -24.58 4.72
CA VAL A 72 -63.53 -23.21 5.00
C VAL A 72 -62.01 -23.12 4.84
N LYS A 73 -61.55 -22.01 4.27
CA LYS A 73 -60.14 -21.61 4.32
C LYS A 73 -60.07 -20.21 4.91
N GLY A 74 -59.17 -20.06 5.87
CA GLY A 74 -58.81 -18.74 6.34
C GLY A 74 -57.56 -18.24 5.64
N THR A 75 -57.40 -16.92 5.59
CA THR A 75 -56.13 -16.27 5.27
C THR A 75 -55.88 -15.16 6.27
N LYS A 76 -54.62 -14.97 6.65
CA LYS A 76 -54.21 -13.77 7.39
C LYS A 76 -53.87 -12.70 6.37
N VAL A 77 -54.58 -11.59 6.41
CA VAL A 77 -54.36 -10.42 5.57
C VAL A 77 -53.74 -9.32 6.41
N SER A 78 -52.76 -8.62 5.86
CA SER A 78 -52.18 -7.43 6.47
C SER A 78 -52.24 -6.23 5.53
N PHE A 79 -52.42 -5.05 6.09
CA PHE A 79 -52.37 -3.76 5.41
C PHE A 79 -51.39 -2.88 6.19
N ASP A 80 -50.41 -2.29 5.52
CA ASP A 80 -49.53 -1.28 6.10
C ASP A 80 -49.99 0.13 5.73
N ASN A 81 -49.46 1.16 6.38
CA ASN A 81 -49.68 2.56 5.98
C ASN A 81 -48.55 3.11 5.08
N LEU A 82 -47.74 2.25 4.45
CA LEU A 82 -46.64 2.70 3.60
C LEU A 82 -47.23 3.43 2.38
N ASN A 83 -46.72 4.63 2.11
CA ASN A 83 -47.19 5.51 1.03
C ASN A 83 -48.66 5.97 1.12
N LEU A 84 -49.37 5.67 2.22
CA LEU A 84 -50.74 6.12 2.39
C LEU A 84 -50.78 7.64 2.66
N THR A 85 -51.39 8.42 1.77
CA THR A 85 -51.40 9.89 1.86
C THR A 85 -52.47 10.44 2.81
N GLU A 86 -53.55 9.69 3.01
CA GLU A 86 -54.71 10.10 3.81
C GLU A 86 -55.14 8.96 4.74
N SER A 87 -55.42 9.28 6.01
CA SER A 87 -55.99 8.32 6.94
C SER A 87 -57.42 7.95 6.51
N TYR A 88 -57.82 6.69 6.69
CA TYR A 88 -59.18 6.26 6.39
C TYR A 88 -59.64 5.11 7.30
N PRO A 89 -60.94 4.99 7.60
CA PRO A 89 -61.49 3.83 8.29
C PRO A 89 -61.57 2.64 7.32
N ILE A 90 -61.11 1.47 7.74
CA ILE A 90 -61.25 0.23 6.97
C ILE A 90 -62.66 -0.30 7.20
N GLN A 91 -63.61 0.18 6.38
CA GLN A 91 -65.04 -0.15 6.47
C GLN A 91 -65.39 -1.49 5.83
N ALA A 92 -64.66 -1.87 4.78
CA ALA A 92 -64.79 -3.21 4.21
C ALA A 92 -63.47 -3.70 3.60
N MET A 93 -63.34 -5.01 3.53
CA MET A 93 -62.23 -5.71 2.92
C MET A 93 -62.74 -6.70 1.88
N GLY A 94 -62.13 -6.69 0.70
CA GLY A 94 -62.43 -7.61 -0.40
C GLY A 94 -61.35 -8.67 -0.53
N LEU A 95 -61.75 -9.92 -0.77
CA LEU A 95 -60.87 -10.97 -1.28
C LEU A 95 -61.21 -11.22 -2.74
N TYR A 96 -60.21 -11.28 -3.59
CA TYR A 96 -60.35 -11.59 -5.01
C TYR A 96 -59.92 -13.01 -5.32
N ALA A 97 -60.58 -13.60 -6.31
CA ALA A 97 -60.24 -14.91 -6.81
C ALA A 97 -60.17 -14.92 -8.34
N LYS A 98 -59.38 -15.86 -8.85
CA LYS A 98 -59.29 -16.19 -10.27
C LYS A 98 -59.36 -17.70 -10.41
N GLU A 99 -60.19 -18.17 -11.32
CA GLU A 99 -60.25 -19.58 -11.68
C GLU A 99 -58.95 -20.02 -12.38
N ASP A 100 -58.47 -21.24 -12.09
CA ASP A 100 -57.21 -21.79 -12.59
C ASP A 100 -57.39 -22.35 -14.02
N VAL A 101 -57.97 -21.55 -14.91
CA VAL A 101 -58.14 -21.82 -16.34
C VAL A 101 -57.60 -20.66 -17.16
N ASP A 102 -57.09 -20.97 -18.35
CA ASP A 102 -56.51 -19.94 -19.21
C ASP A 102 -57.57 -18.90 -19.62
N GLY A 103 -57.17 -17.63 -19.62
CA GLY A 103 -58.07 -16.50 -19.91
C GLY A 103 -59.08 -16.12 -18.81
N ALA A 104 -59.10 -16.79 -17.65
CA ALA A 104 -59.97 -16.40 -16.54
C ALA A 104 -59.68 -14.97 -16.06
N LYS A 105 -60.74 -14.24 -15.69
CA LYS A 105 -60.64 -12.90 -15.11
C LYS A 105 -60.66 -12.99 -13.59
N GLU A 106 -59.81 -12.21 -12.95
CA GLU A 106 -59.87 -11.98 -11.51
C GLU A 106 -61.15 -11.17 -11.19
N GLN A 107 -61.89 -11.60 -10.17
CA GLN A 107 -63.09 -10.93 -9.69
C GLN A 107 -63.20 -11.03 -8.17
N LEU A 108 -63.98 -10.13 -7.57
CA LEU A 108 -64.24 -10.11 -6.14
C LEU A 108 -64.98 -11.40 -5.74
N TYR A 109 -64.40 -12.12 -4.79
CA TYR A 109 -64.87 -13.41 -4.31
C TYR A 109 -65.70 -13.28 -3.04
N ALA A 110 -65.21 -12.50 -2.08
CA ALA A 110 -65.88 -12.29 -0.80
C ALA A 110 -65.63 -10.88 -0.28
N VAL A 111 -66.58 -10.38 0.53
CA VAL A 111 -66.51 -9.08 1.19
C VAL A 111 -66.73 -9.25 2.69
N THR A 112 -65.90 -8.57 3.48
CA THR A 112 -65.98 -8.54 4.94
C THR A 112 -66.21 -7.09 5.37
N THR A 113 -67.36 -6.78 5.95
CA THR A 113 -67.72 -5.42 6.39
C THR A 113 -67.41 -5.22 7.87
N ALA A 114 -67.08 -3.99 8.25
CA ALA A 114 -66.83 -3.62 9.63
C ALA A 114 -68.13 -3.50 10.43
N ALA A 115 -68.10 -3.98 11.68
CA ALA A 115 -69.05 -3.61 12.72
C ALA A 115 -68.51 -2.40 13.52
N ASP A 116 -67.20 -2.40 13.79
CA ASP A 116 -66.43 -1.30 14.38
C ASP A 116 -65.09 -1.19 13.62
N PRO A 117 -64.91 -0.22 12.70
CA PRO A 117 -63.76 -0.19 11.80
C PRO A 117 -62.47 0.25 12.49
N GLU A 118 -61.34 -0.36 12.10
CA GLU A 118 -60.02 0.19 12.42
C GLU A 118 -59.71 1.40 11.53
N THR A 119 -59.02 2.42 12.05
CA THR A 119 -58.54 3.54 11.23
C THR A 119 -57.09 3.33 10.83
N MET A 120 -56.84 3.18 9.53
CA MET A 120 -55.48 3.20 9.00
C MET A 120 -54.97 4.64 9.00
N PRO A 121 -53.93 4.99 9.77
CA PRO A 121 -53.37 6.33 9.76
C PRO A 121 -52.58 6.56 8.47
N LYS A 122 -52.57 7.79 7.95
CA LYS A 122 -51.63 8.18 6.87
C LYS A 122 -50.19 7.83 7.26
N SER A 123 -49.35 7.61 6.25
CA SER A 123 -47.92 7.39 6.42
C SER A 123 -47.28 8.58 7.15
N ASP A 124 -46.62 8.31 8.27
CA ASP A 124 -45.70 9.24 8.91
C ASP A 124 -44.30 8.60 8.87
N SER A 125 -43.31 9.36 8.43
CA SER A 125 -41.92 8.93 8.29
C SER A 125 -41.30 8.29 9.53
N ALA A 126 -41.88 8.48 10.71
CA ALA A 126 -41.37 7.95 11.98
C ALA A 126 -42.05 6.66 12.46
N ILE A 127 -43.26 6.32 11.99
CA ILE A 127 -44.06 5.22 12.56
C ILE A 127 -44.74 4.42 11.44
N MET A 128 -44.33 3.15 11.30
CA MET A 128 -45.05 2.16 10.50
C MET A 128 -46.22 1.61 11.32
N PHE A 129 -47.42 1.67 10.75
CA PHE A 129 -48.61 1.03 11.32
C PHE A 129 -49.03 -0.13 10.41
N THR A 130 -49.34 -1.27 11.01
CA THR A 130 -49.84 -2.44 10.29
C THR A 130 -51.11 -2.94 10.95
N PHE A 131 -52.19 -3.04 10.17
CA PHE A 131 -53.42 -3.70 10.55
C PHE A 131 -53.41 -5.12 9.99
N ALA A 132 -53.65 -6.14 10.82
CA ALA A 132 -53.71 -7.52 10.39
C ALA A 132 -54.97 -8.22 10.90
N VAL A 133 -55.64 -8.94 10.00
CA VAL A 133 -56.91 -9.63 10.28
C VAL A 133 -56.88 -11.05 9.71
N SER A 134 -57.59 -11.98 10.36
CA SER A 134 -57.82 -13.32 9.81
C SER A 134 -59.20 -13.35 9.17
N ILE A 135 -59.25 -13.56 7.85
CA ILE A 135 -60.49 -13.63 7.08
C ILE A 135 -60.77 -15.09 6.74
N TYR A 136 -61.92 -15.61 7.17
CA TYR A 136 -62.37 -16.98 6.87
C TYR A 136 -63.46 -16.94 5.81
N VAL A 137 -63.24 -17.66 4.71
CA VAL A 137 -64.23 -17.77 3.63
C VAL A 137 -64.60 -19.22 3.36
N VAL A 138 -65.86 -19.43 2.99
CA VAL A 138 -66.32 -20.71 2.48
C VAL A 138 -65.70 -20.92 1.09
N VAL A 139 -65.07 -22.07 0.88
CA VAL A 139 -64.41 -22.44 -0.38
C VAL A 139 -64.94 -23.73 -1.00
N GLY A 140 -65.91 -24.38 -0.35
CA GLY A 140 -66.48 -25.64 -0.79
C GLY A 140 -65.57 -26.84 -0.52
N ASN A 141 -64.42 -26.91 -1.21
CA ASN A 141 -63.40 -27.95 -1.02
C ASN A 141 -61.98 -27.34 -1.02
N ALA A 142 -61.37 -27.32 0.16
CA ALA A 142 -60.03 -26.84 0.46
C ALA A 142 -58.91 -27.46 -0.39
N LYS A 143 -59.12 -28.62 -1.03
CA LYS A 143 -58.14 -29.23 -1.95
C LYS A 143 -58.14 -28.59 -3.34
N GLN A 144 -59.20 -27.89 -3.69
CA GLN A 144 -59.38 -27.24 -4.99
C GLN A 144 -59.04 -25.74 -4.94
N VAL A 145 -58.55 -25.24 -3.80
CA VAL A 145 -58.24 -23.83 -3.62
C VAL A 145 -56.77 -23.65 -3.31
N THR A 146 -56.14 -22.82 -4.12
CA THR A 146 -54.82 -22.26 -3.86
C THR A 146 -55.02 -20.85 -3.29
N ILE A 147 -54.16 -20.43 -2.37
CA ILE A 147 -54.12 -19.03 -1.93
C ILE A 147 -52.73 -18.54 -2.26
N ASN A 148 -52.64 -17.50 -3.08
CA ASN A 148 -51.36 -16.92 -3.45
C ASN A 148 -50.86 -16.09 -2.26
N VAL A 149 -49.93 -16.66 -1.51
CA VAL A 149 -49.26 -15.97 -0.41
C VAL A 149 -48.23 -15.02 -1.04
N ASN A 150 -48.51 -13.72 -1.01
CA ASN A 150 -47.62 -12.68 -1.52
C ASN A 150 -47.31 -11.68 -0.40
N PRO A 151 -46.32 -11.97 0.46
CA PRO A 151 -45.88 -11.01 1.45
C PRO A 151 -44.86 -10.09 0.78
N ASP A 152 -45.31 -9.01 0.13
CA ASP A 152 -44.44 -7.99 -0.48
C ASP A 152 -43.47 -7.35 0.55
N SER A 153 -43.74 -7.51 1.84
CA SER A 153 -42.87 -7.16 2.97
C SER A 153 -41.61 -8.03 3.11
N PHE A 154 -41.51 -9.15 2.37
CA PHE A 154 -40.30 -9.99 2.34
C PHE A 154 -39.81 -10.21 0.91
N ALA A 155 -38.53 -9.91 0.67
CA ALA A 155 -37.85 -10.27 -0.56
C ALA A 155 -38.00 -11.78 -0.85
N THR A 156 -38.59 -12.15 -1.99
CA THR A 156 -38.70 -13.56 -2.40
C THR A 156 -37.32 -14.15 -2.67
N LYS A 157 -37.15 -15.47 -2.55
CA LYS A 157 -35.87 -16.13 -2.88
C LYS A 157 -35.43 -15.84 -4.32
N GLU A 158 -36.39 -15.73 -5.23
CA GLU A 158 -36.18 -15.42 -6.65
C GLU A 158 -35.74 -13.97 -6.84
N TYR A 159 -36.41 -13.01 -6.18
CA TYR A 159 -35.97 -11.61 -6.17
C TYR A 159 -34.55 -11.45 -5.61
N VAL A 160 -34.22 -12.14 -4.51
CA VAL A 160 -32.87 -12.12 -3.94
C VAL A 160 -31.85 -12.74 -4.90
N ALA A 161 -32.20 -13.86 -5.53
CA ALA A 161 -31.33 -14.52 -6.50
C ALA A 161 -31.08 -13.64 -7.74
N ASP A 162 -32.11 -13.02 -8.28
CA ASP A 162 -32.04 -12.10 -9.42
C ASP A 162 -31.28 -10.82 -9.07
N ALA A 163 -31.50 -10.27 -7.89
CA ALA A 163 -30.76 -9.12 -7.40
C ALA A 163 -29.26 -9.44 -7.31
N ILE A 164 -28.89 -10.59 -6.72
CA ILE A 164 -27.50 -11.06 -6.65
C ILE A 164 -26.92 -11.30 -8.04
N ALA A 165 -27.66 -11.97 -8.93
CA ALA A 165 -27.20 -12.27 -10.29
C ALA A 165 -26.97 -11.00 -11.13
N ASN A 166 -27.74 -9.94 -10.88
CA ASN A 166 -27.60 -8.65 -11.54
C ASN A 166 -26.55 -7.72 -10.91
N VAL A 167 -25.99 -8.06 -9.74
CA VAL A 167 -24.79 -7.37 -9.25
C VAL A 167 -23.62 -7.76 -10.14
N LYS A 168 -23.35 -6.92 -11.15
CA LYS A 168 -22.11 -6.98 -11.92
C LYS A 168 -20.97 -6.45 -11.07
N VAL A 169 -20.38 -7.31 -10.23
CA VAL A 169 -19.07 -7.04 -9.66
C VAL A 169 -18.06 -7.27 -10.77
N ASP A 170 -17.46 -6.21 -11.28
CA ASP A 170 -16.27 -6.35 -12.10
C ASP A 170 -15.14 -6.85 -11.21
N THR A 171 -14.83 -8.15 -11.33
CA THR A 171 -13.80 -8.81 -10.53
C THR A 171 -12.44 -8.80 -11.21
N SER A 172 -12.33 -8.20 -12.41
CA SER A 172 -11.08 -8.14 -13.15
C SER A 172 -10.02 -7.29 -12.45
N ASP A 173 -10.46 -6.27 -11.69
CA ASP A 173 -9.59 -5.35 -10.94
C ASP A 173 -9.46 -5.70 -9.45
N LEU A 174 -9.98 -6.86 -9.01
CA LEU A 174 -9.89 -7.27 -7.60
C LEU A 174 -8.66 -8.13 -7.33
N ALA A 175 -7.93 -7.76 -6.28
CA ALA A 175 -6.89 -8.58 -5.68
C ALA A 175 -7.49 -9.86 -5.10
N LYS A 176 -7.07 -11.03 -5.59
CA LYS A 176 -7.49 -12.33 -5.09
C LYS A 176 -6.52 -12.84 -4.05
N LEU A 177 -7.06 -13.41 -2.97
CA LEU A 177 -6.28 -14.02 -1.90
C LEU A 177 -5.67 -15.35 -2.35
N ASN A 178 -4.45 -15.65 -1.88
CA ASN A 178 -3.75 -16.94 -2.10
C ASN A 178 -3.48 -17.30 -3.57
N GLN A 179 -3.37 -16.29 -4.43
CA GLN A 179 -2.99 -16.48 -5.82
C GLN A 179 -2.20 -15.29 -6.34
N ASP A 180 -1.48 -15.51 -7.43
CA ASP A 180 -0.75 -14.44 -8.11
C ASP A 180 -1.74 -13.44 -8.69
N ASN A 181 -1.47 -12.15 -8.44
CA ASN A 181 -2.25 -11.03 -8.96
C ASN A 181 -1.41 -10.25 -9.95
N TYR A 182 -1.93 -10.08 -11.17
CA TYR A 182 -1.30 -9.34 -12.24
C TYR A 182 -2.10 -8.08 -12.51
N TYR A 183 -1.56 -6.92 -12.11
CA TYR A 183 -2.19 -5.63 -12.36
C TYR A 183 -1.56 -4.99 -13.61
N THR A 184 -2.37 -4.70 -14.62
CA THR A 184 -1.93 -3.99 -15.84
C THR A 184 -2.42 -2.55 -15.78
N GLY A 185 -1.52 -1.60 -15.52
CA GLY A 185 -1.83 -0.16 -15.47
C GLY A 185 -1.29 0.55 -14.22
N ASP A 186 -1.54 1.86 -14.14
CA ASP A 186 -1.13 2.68 -13.00
C ASP A 186 -2.00 2.37 -11.77
N ASN A 187 -1.38 1.78 -10.75
CA ASN A 187 -2.04 1.47 -9.48
C ASN A 187 -1.59 2.44 -8.39
N GLN A 188 -2.54 3.13 -7.76
CA GLN A 188 -2.28 4.01 -6.63
C GLN A 188 -2.55 3.26 -5.33
N PHE A 189 -1.50 2.95 -4.58
CA PHE A 189 -1.63 2.38 -3.25
C PHE A 189 -1.66 3.50 -2.20
N LYS A 190 -2.57 3.41 -1.23
CA LYS A 190 -2.64 4.36 -0.10
C LYS A 190 -1.36 4.34 0.75
N TYR A 191 -0.70 3.19 0.81
CA TYR A 191 0.57 2.96 1.50
C TYR A 191 1.52 2.22 0.57
N ASP A 192 2.82 2.44 0.75
CA ASP A 192 3.82 1.67 0.01
C ASP A 192 3.64 0.17 0.29
N PRO A 193 3.62 -0.69 -0.75
CA PRO A 193 3.49 -2.13 -0.56
C PRO A 193 4.63 -2.69 0.31
N VAL A 194 4.30 -3.60 1.23
CA VAL A 194 5.24 -4.34 2.09
C VAL A 194 5.01 -5.84 2.00
N ASN A 195 6.03 -6.65 2.28
CA ASN A 195 5.91 -8.10 2.41
C ASN A 195 5.14 -8.50 3.69
N LYS A 196 4.96 -9.80 3.92
CA LYS A 196 4.27 -10.32 5.11
C LYS A 196 4.91 -9.94 6.45
N ASP A 197 6.20 -9.61 6.44
CA ASP A 197 6.98 -9.25 7.61
C ASP A 197 7.04 -7.73 7.82
N GLY A 198 6.43 -6.95 6.90
CA GLY A 198 6.40 -5.49 6.94
C GLY A 198 7.57 -4.81 6.21
N ASP A 199 8.44 -5.57 5.53
CA ASP A 199 9.53 -4.98 4.76
C ASP A 199 9.02 -4.39 3.45
N ALA A 200 9.42 -3.15 3.14
CA ALA A 200 9.06 -2.48 1.90
C ALA A 200 9.61 -3.22 0.68
N TYR A 201 8.78 -3.37 -0.36
CA TYR A 201 9.29 -3.79 -1.67
C TYR A 201 10.20 -2.70 -2.24
N GLY A 202 11.35 -3.09 -2.80
CA GLY A 202 12.24 -2.16 -3.47
C GLY A 202 11.54 -1.54 -4.69
N LEU A 203 11.30 -0.24 -4.67
CA LEU A 203 10.81 0.49 -5.85
C LEU A 203 11.88 0.43 -6.94
N ALA A 204 11.50 0.18 -8.20
CA ALA A 204 12.45 0.11 -9.32
C ALA A 204 13.37 1.34 -9.43
N LYS A 205 12.84 2.54 -9.12
CA LYS A 205 13.61 3.80 -9.06
C LYS A 205 14.75 3.79 -8.02
N ASN A 206 14.63 2.97 -6.98
CA ASN A 206 15.63 2.81 -5.93
C ASN A 206 16.65 1.71 -6.25
N ILE A 207 16.43 0.94 -7.32
CA ILE A 207 17.36 -0.10 -7.81
C ILE A 207 18.35 0.51 -8.81
N ASP A 208 17.88 1.43 -9.65
CA ASP A 208 18.70 2.07 -10.71
C ASP A 208 19.81 2.99 -10.17
N THR A 209 19.80 3.28 -8.86
CA THR A 209 20.80 4.12 -8.18
C THR A 209 21.79 3.32 -7.32
N LYS A 210 21.69 1.98 -7.29
CA LYS A 210 22.57 1.13 -6.49
C LYS A 210 23.72 0.56 -7.33
N VAL A 211 24.91 0.53 -6.72
CA VAL A 211 26.05 -0.23 -7.26
C VAL A 211 25.66 -1.71 -7.27
N THR A 212 25.75 -2.34 -8.43
CA THR A 212 25.46 -3.77 -8.59
C THR A 212 26.77 -4.56 -8.42
N ASP A 213 26.75 -5.56 -7.52
CA ASP A 213 27.77 -6.60 -7.45
C ASP A 213 27.51 -7.61 -8.58
N ASN A 214 28.46 -7.71 -9.51
CA ASN A 214 28.36 -8.61 -10.66
C ASN A 214 28.66 -10.07 -10.30
N LYS A 215 29.09 -10.35 -9.05
CA LYS A 215 29.49 -11.68 -8.55
C LYS A 215 30.67 -12.31 -9.30
N ASP A 216 31.40 -11.52 -10.08
CA ASP A 216 32.59 -11.91 -10.82
C ASP A 216 33.87 -11.19 -10.31
N GLY A 217 33.76 -10.52 -9.17
CA GLY A 217 34.84 -9.68 -8.62
C GLY A 217 34.83 -8.24 -9.14
N SER A 218 33.82 -7.83 -9.91
CA SER A 218 33.65 -6.46 -10.39
C SER A 218 32.35 -5.80 -9.90
N VAL A 219 32.31 -4.47 -9.99
CA VAL A 219 31.14 -3.65 -9.71
C VAL A 219 30.85 -2.69 -10.87
N VAL A 220 29.58 -2.34 -11.10
CA VAL A 220 29.20 -1.32 -12.08
C VAL A 220 28.83 -0.01 -11.39
N ILE A 221 29.47 1.08 -11.79
CA ILE A 221 29.21 2.44 -11.29
C ILE A 221 29.02 3.37 -12.50
N ASN A 222 27.86 4.01 -12.61
CA ASN A 222 27.51 4.89 -13.74
C ASN A 222 27.75 4.25 -15.12
N GLY A 223 27.39 2.96 -15.26
CA GLY A 223 27.58 2.20 -16.49
C GLY A 223 29.01 1.79 -16.80
N LYS A 224 29.97 2.01 -15.90
CA LYS A 224 31.36 1.55 -16.04
C LYS A 224 31.66 0.42 -15.06
N THR A 225 32.33 -0.62 -15.56
CA THR A 225 32.79 -1.75 -14.74
C THR A 225 34.12 -1.42 -14.08
N TYR A 226 34.22 -1.68 -12.78
CA TYR A 226 35.41 -1.52 -11.97
C TYR A 226 35.76 -2.85 -11.29
N VAL A 227 37.04 -3.22 -11.31
CA VAL A 227 37.57 -4.30 -10.48
C VAL A 227 38.29 -3.65 -9.30
N PRO A 228 37.79 -3.80 -8.06
CA PRO A 228 38.49 -3.30 -6.88
C PRO A 228 39.91 -3.88 -6.79
N ALA A 229 40.86 -3.07 -6.31
CA ALA A 229 42.21 -3.55 -6.08
C ALA A 229 42.23 -4.58 -4.94
N ASP A 230 43.08 -5.59 -5.09
CA ASP A 230 43.36 -6.56 -4.03
C ASP A 230 44.28 -5.89 -2.99
N ASP A 231 43.77 -5.65 -1.79
CA ASP A 231 44.49 -4.96 -0.70
C ASP A 231 45.80 -5.68 -0.34
N THR A 232 45.87 -7.00 -0.55
CA THR A 232 47.09 -7.79 -0.29
C THR A 232 48.17 -7.62 -1.36
N LYS A 233 47.88 -6.90 -2.45
CA LYS A 233 48.77 -6.75 -3.62
C LYS A 233 49.08 -5.29 -3.96
N VAL A 234 48.68 -4.34 -3.13
CA VAL A 234 48.98 -2.91 -3.30
C VAL A 234 49.99 -2.43 -2.26
N VAL A 235 50.68 -1.33 -2.57
CA VAL A 235 51.53 -0.60 -1.63
C VAL A 235 50.64 0.44 -0.91
N HIS A 236 50.71 0.53 0.41
CA HIS A 236 49.95 1.49 1.21
C HIS A 236 50.72 2.82 1.39
N LYS A 237 50.02 3.84 1.90
CA LYS A 237 50.59 5.20 2.06
C LYS A 237 51.26 5.42 3.41
N THR A 238 51.00 4.53 4.36
CA THR A 238 51.35 4.68 5.78
C THR A 238 51.55 3.30 6.39
N GLY A 239 52.42 3.22 7.40
CA GLY A 239 52.78 1.97 8.04
C GLY A 239 54.05 1.37 7.44
N ASP A 240 54.60 0.39 8.14
CA ASP A 240 55.74 -0.38 7.66
C ASP A 240 55.25 -1.45 6.68
N GLU A 241 55.88 -1.52 5.50
CA GLU A 241 55.55 -2.48 4.46
C GLU A 241 56.77 -3.28 4.02
N GLU A 242 56.59 -4.59 3.88
CA GLU A 242 57.60 -5.47 3.31
C GLU A 242 57.24 -5.81 1.86
N ILE A 243 58.02 -5.27 0.92
CA ILE A 243 57.85 -5.52 -0.51
C ILE A 243 58.89 -6.54 -0.97
N THR A 244 58.45 -7.79 -1.20
CA THR A 244 59.33 -8.88 -1.63
C THR A 244 59.53 -8.91 -3.16
N GLY A 245 60.58 -9.59 -3.62
CA GLY A 245 60.92 -9.76 -5.05
C GLY A 245 61.57 -8.54 -5.71
N THR A 246 61.90 -8.64 -7.00
CA THR A 246 62.50 -7.53 -7.76
C THR A 246 61.45 -6.48 -8.11
N LYS A 247 61.75 -5.21 -7.87
CA LYS A 247 60.92 -4.07 -8.24
C LYS A 247 61.73 -3.11 -9.11
N THR A 248 61.09 -2.61 -10.17
CA THR A 248 61.67 -1.60 -11.07
C THR A 248 60.91 -0.31 -10.85
N PHE A 249 61.64 0.78 -10.64
CA PHE A 249 61.07 2.11 -10.48
C PHE A 249 61.61 3.01 -11.59
N ASP A 250 60.73 3.78 -12.24
CA ASP A 250 61.14 4.76 -13.26
C ASP A 250 61.98 5.89 -12.66
N THR A 251 61.77 6.18 -11.37
CA THR A 251 62.56 7.12 -10.57
C THR A 251 63.00 6.43 -9.29
N ALA A 252 64.27 6.62 -8.92
CA ALA A 252 64.82 5.99 -7.71
C ALA A 252 63.99 6.38 -6.46
N PRO A 253 63.65 5.42 -5.58
CA PRO A 253 63.04 5.74 -4.30
C PRO A 253 63.93 6.69 -3.50
N ILE A 254 63.33 7.75 -2.94
CA ILE A 254 64.04 8.76 -2.14
C ILE A 254 63.51 8.81 -0.70
N ASP A 255 64.39 9.18 0.22
CA ASP A 255 64.01 9.65 1.55
C ASP A 255 63.32 11.01 1.40
N LYS A 256 62.07 11.13 1.86
CA LYS A 256 61.30 12.37 1.76
C LYS A 256 61.84 13.50 2.63
N THR A 257 62.51 13.17 3.74
CA THR A 257 63.07 14.15 4.68
C THR A 257 64.37 14.73 4.15
N THR A 258 65.24 13.90 3.54
CA THR A 258 66.54 14.36 3.04
C THR A 258 66.56 14.66 1.54
N GLY A 259 65.57 14.17 0.78
CA GLY A 259 65.51 14.27 -0.68
C GLY A 259 66.52 13.40 -1.43
N ASN A 260 67.25 12.53 -0.73
CA ASN A 260 68.31 11.71 -1.31
C ASN A 260 67.79 10.31 -1.64
N PRO A 261 68.34 9.61 -2.66
CA PRO A 261 68.00 8.22 -2.94
C PRO A 261 68.26 7.31 -1.73
N TYR A 262 67.35 6.38 -1.46
CA TYR A 262 67.61 5.28 -0.53
C TYR A 262 68.64 4.33 -1.15
N ILE A 263 69.89 4.45 -0.70
CA ILE A 263 70.94 3.49 -1.02
C ILE A 263 71.08 2.57 0.18
N THR A 264 70.90 1.26 0.00
CA THR A 264 71.16 0.29 1.07
C THR A 264 72.64 0.37 1.45
N LYS A 265 72.94 0.22 2.75
CA LYS A 265 74.30 0.27 3.33
C LYS A 265 75.34 -0.55 2.54
N ASP A 266 74.91 -1.64 1.91
CA ASP A 266 75.76 -2.56 1.15
C ASP A 266 76.09 -2.05 -0.27
N GLY A 267 75.35 -1.05 -0.78
CA GLY A 267 75.58 -0.43 -2.09
C GLY A 267 76.59 0.72 -2.09
N VAL A 268 77.03 1.18 -0.90
CA VAL A 268 78.08 2.19 -0.77
C VAL A 268 79.37 1.49 -0.33
N PRO A 269 80.38 1.36 -1.21
CA PRO A 269 81.69 0.87 -0.80
C PRO A 269 82.19 1.69 0.39
N ALA A 270 82.61 1.02 1.47
CA ALA A 270 83.21 1.71 2.61
C ALA A 270 84.38 2.57 2.09
N VAL A 271 84.35 3.87 2.39
CA VAL A 271 85.43 4.79 1.99
C VAL A 271 86.73 4.27 2.61
N PRO A 272 87.73 3.85 1.80
CA PRO A 272 89.00 3.37 2.32
C PRO A 272 89.63 4.37 3.29
N SER A 273 90.21 3.88 4.39
CA SER A 273 90.91 4.72 5.37
C SER A 273 92.11 5.47 4.79
N THR A 274 92.57 5.09 3.60
CA THR A 274 93.67 5.69 2.85
C THR A 274 93.27 6.90 2.00
N LEU A 275 91.98 7.19 1.81
CA LEU A 275 91.56 8.40 1.12
C LEU A 275 91.82 9.64 1.98
N ALA A 276 92.49 10.63 1.39
CA ALA A 276 92.67 11.94 2.00
C ALA A 276 91.31 12.67 2.05
N ASP A 277 90.95 13.16 3.23
CA ASP A 277 89.85 14.10 3.42
C ASP A 277 90.34 15.33 4.23
N THR A 278 89.55 16.39 4.23
CA THR A 278 89.90 17.68 4.86
C THR A 278 90.03 17.63 6.38
N THR A 279 89.54 16.57 7.03
CA THR A 279 89.66 16.33 8.48
C THR A 279 90.89 15.49 8.84
N LYS A 280 91.54 14.86 7.86
CA LYS A 280 92.73 14.00 8.04
C LYS A 280 94.00 14.68 7.55
N LEU A 281 94.43 15.76 8.22
CA LEU A 281 95.69 16.47 7.92
C LEU A 281 96.93 15.56 7.96
N ALA A 282 96.89 14.45 8.72
CA ALA A 282 97.95 13.46 8.80
C ALA A 282 98.31 12.82 7.44
N ASN A 283 97.35 12.76 6.50
CA ASN A 283 97.56 12.20 5.17
C ASN A 283 98.31 13.15 4.22
N PHE A 284 98.39 14.44 4.56
CA PHE A 284 99.14 15.45 3.79
C PHE A 284 100.54 15.71 4.35
N THR A 285 100.80 15.36 5.61
CA THR A 285 102.08 15.68 6.28
C THR A 285 103.08 14.53 6.27
N LYS A 286 102.65 13.29 6.05
CA LYS A 286 103.54 12.14 5.84
C LYS A 286 103.56 11.72 4.37
N GLY A 287 104.73 11.81 3.75
CA GLY A 287 104.99 11.20 2.43
C GLY A 287 104.83 12.12 1.21
N LEU A 288 104.56 13.42 1.38
CA LEU A 288 104.67 14.37 0.26
C LEU A 288 106.14 14.48 -0.16
N GLN A 289 106.45 13.94 -1.33
CA GLN A 289 107.79 13.98 -1.89
C GLN A 289 107.79 14.73 -3.22
N LYS A 290 108.77 15.61 -3.40
CA LYS A 290 109.13 16.17 -4.71
C LYS A 290 110.46 15.56 -5.12
N ASN A 291 110.46 14.81 -6.22
CA ASN A 291 111.65 14.10 -6.73
C ASN A 291 112.30 13.16 -5.69
N GLY A 292 111.47 12.41 -4.95
CA GLY A 292 111.93 11.46 -3.93
C GLY A 292 112.51 12.09 -2.67
N LYS A 293 112.42 13.43 -2.52
CA LYS A 293 112.78 14.14 -1.30
C LYS A 293 111.52 14.64 -0.61
N ASP A 294 111.46 14.43 0.70
CA ASP A 294 110.36 14.92 1.53
C ASP A 294 110.26 16.45 1.42
N VAL A 295 109.04 16.95 1.21
CA VAL A 295 108.76 18.38 1.15
C VAL A 295 108.75 18.93 2.57
N ALA A 296 109.53 19.98 2.83
CA ALA A 296 109.59 20.62 4.15
C ALA A 296 108.31 21.40 4.46
N THR A 297 107.79 21.28 5.68
CA THR A 297 106.69 22.12 6.18
C THR A 297 107.18 23.51 6.59
N VAL A 298 106.26 24.47 6.69
CA VAL A 298 106.58 25.84 7.16
C VAL A 298 107.25 25.81 8.54
N ASP A 299 106.82 24.92 9.44
CA ASP A 299 107.43 24.76 10.76
C ASP A 299 108.89 24.27 10.67
N GLN A 300 109.18 23.32 9.77
CA GLN A 300 110.54 22.84 9.54
C GLN A 300 111.44 23.95 8.99
N VAL A 301 110.94 24.75 8.04
CA VAL A 301 111.69 25.89 7.48
C VAL A 301 111.88 27.00 8.52
N GLY A 302 110.86 27.31 9.32
CA GLY A 302 110.92 28.32 10.38
C GLY A 302 111.97 28.00 11.44
N SER A 303 112.15 26.71 11.79
CA SER A 303 113.18 26.27 12.74
C SER A 303 114.62 26.37 12.22
N MET A 304 114.81 26.47 10.89
CA MET A 304 116.12 26.59 10.25
C MET A 304 116.62 28.04 10.14
N ILE A 305 115.74 29.03 10.32
CA ILE A 305 116.10 30.45 10.28
C ILE A 305 116.50 30.90 11.69
N LYS A 306 117.81 31.01 11.96
CA LYS A 306 118.32 31.70 13.15
C LYS A 306 118.50 33.19 12.83
N PRO A 307 117.93 34.14 13.60
CA PRO A 307 118.24 35.56 13.42
C PRO A 307 119.72 35.81 13.73
N SER A 308 120.48 36.32 12.77
CA SER A 308 121.91 36.63 12.93
C SER A 308 122.09 37.99 13.61
N SER A 309 122.61 37.98 14.83
CA SER A 309 123.01 39.17 15.58
C SER A 309 124.40 39.66 15.14
N ALA A 310 124.47 40.52 14.12
CA ALA A 310 125.55 41.50 13.89
C ALA A 310 125.37 42.22 12.54
N ASN A 311 124.98 43.49 12.53
CA ASN A 311 125.91 44.58 12.16
C ASN A 311 125.22 45.95 12.40
N THR A 312 125.72 46.70 13.38
CA THR A 312 125.31 48.05 13.76
C THR A 312 126.42 49.04 13.41
N GLN A 313 126.20 49.92 12.42
CA GLN A 313 126.86 51.20 12.12
C GLN A 313 126.36 51.59 10.70
N ASP A 314 125.91 52.79 10.34
CA ASP A 314 125.95 54.13 10.93
C ASP A 314 124.96 54.99 10.07
N SER A 315 123.79 55.37 10.56
CA SER A 315 123.41 56.73 11.00
C SER A 315 124.08 57.92 10.28
N ALA A 316 123.36 58.58 9.36
CA ALA A 316 123.19 60.05 9.29
C ALA A 316 122.55 60.51 7.96
N LEU A 317 121.22 60.64 7.96
CA LEU A 317 120.49 61.82 7.47
C LEU A 317 119.07 61.69 8.04
N SER A 318 118.88 62.33 9.19
CA SER A 318 117.62 62.44 9.93
C SER A 318 116.69 63.47 9.29
N ASP A 319 115.40 63.19 9.41
CA ASP A 319 114.26 64.11 9.44
C ASP A 319 114.03 65.08 8.27
N SER A 320 113.15 64.63 7.37
CA SER A 320 112.00 65.46 7.00
C SER A 320 110.72 64.77 7.46
N ASN A 321 110.03 65.40 8.40
CA ASN A 321 108.65 65.11 8.78
C ASN A 321 107.76 64.91 7.54
N ASN A 322 107.08 63.76 7.51
CA ASN A 322 105.70 63.50 7.08
C ASN A 322 105.11 64.38 5.96
N ASP A 323 104.87 63.79 4.77
CA ASP A 323 103.53 63.62 4.14
C ASP A 323 103.71 62.93 2.77
N THR A 324 103.07 61.81 2.44
CA THR A 324 101.62 61.54 2.35
C THR A 324 101.43 60.01 2.31
N SER A 325 100.36 59.35 2.76
CA SER A 325 99.09 59.77 3.32
C SER A 325 98.34 58.52 3.80
N SER A 326 97.73 58.64 4.99
CA SER A 326 96.39 58.19 5.38
C SER A 326 95.90 56.72 5.22
N TYR A 327 95.46 56.19 6.36
CA TYR A 327 94.30 55.31 6.55
C TYR A 327 93.02 55.82 5.87
N PHE A 328 92.12 54.90 5.47
CA PHE A 328 90.68 55.02 5.73
C PHE A 328 89.97 53.64 5.68
N THR A 329 89.80 53.01 6.85
CA THR A 329 88.55 52.32 7.23
C THR A 329 88.26 52.76 8.66
N TRP A 330 87.01 53.07 8.98
CA TRP A 330 86.18 52.41 10.00
C TRP A 330 84.73 52.88 9.78
N GLU A 331 83.79 52.25 10.48
CA GLU A 331 82.34 52.54 10.61
C GLU A 331 81.85 53.94 10.21
#